data_AF-A0A4P7QF73-F1
#
_entry.id   AF-A0A4P7QF73-F1
#
_cell.length_a   1.000
_cell.length_b   1.000
_cell.length_c   1.000
_cell.angle_alpha   90.00
_cell.angle_beta   90.00
_cell.angle_gamma   90.00
#
_symmetry.space_group_name_H-M   'P 1'
#
loop_
_entity.id
_entity.type
_entity.pdbx_description
1 polymer ?
#
loop_
_entity_poly.entity_id
_entity_poly.type
_entity_poly.pdbx_seq_one_letter_code
_entity_poly.pdbx_strand_id
1 'polypeptide(L)'
;MNRFRFVDDHRGLYQVKRLCEVLKINRSSYYTWKSAAPRRRRRFVADAVLGARIKAVFTAENGCYGAKRVTAAINASDDNSVSGVAAQRVNHKRTARLMRQMGLFGYTKRRRVKTTVS
;
A
#
# COMPACT_ATOMS: atom_id res chain seq x y z
N MET A 1 6.81 -14.22 -8.86
CA MET A 1 7.78 -13.55 -9.76
C MET A 1 7.00 -12.79 -10.85
N ASN A 2 7.30 -11.53 -11.15
CA ASN A 2 6.59 -10.77 -12.21
C ASN A 2 7.26 -11.04 -13.57
N ARG A 3 6.49 -11.29 -14.64
CA ARG A 3 7.01 -11.55 -16.00
C ARG A 3 7.93 -10.44 -16.51
N PHE A 4 7.63 -9.17 -16.21
CA PHE A 4 8.49 -8.04 -16.59
C PHE A 4 9.82 -8.02 -15.81
N ARG A 5 9.81 -8.49 -14.56
CA ARG A 5 11.04 -8.63 -13.77
C ARG A 5 11.96 -9.69 -14.38
N PHE A 6 11.41 -10.83 -14.77
CA PHE A 6 12.18 -11.87 -15.48
C PHE A 6 12.84 -11.33 -16.76
N VAL A 7 12.12 -10.53 -17.57
CA VAL A 7 12.69 -9.91 -18.78
C VAL A 7 13.84 -8.97 -18.42
N ASP A 8 13.69 -8.13 -17.39
CA ASP A 8 14.74 -7.19 -17.00
C ASP A 8 15.97 -7.92 -16.43
N ASP A 9 15.78 -9.00 -15.66
CA ASP A 9 16.84 -9.83 -15.09
C ASP A 9 17.69 -10.51 -16.19
N HIS A 10 17.08 -10.90 -17.31
CA HIS A 10 17.75 -11.67 -18.39
C HIS A 10 18.08 -10.84 -19.64
N ARG A 11 17.81 -9.53 -19.64
CA ARG A 11 18.00 -8.65 -20.82
C ARG A 11 19.46 -8.51 -21.27
N GLY A 12 20.42 -8.84 -20.40
CA GLY A 12 21.85 -8.83 -20.72
C GLY A 12 22.31 -10.09 -21.44
N LEU A 13 21.55 -11.19 -21.32
CA LEU A 13 21.86 -12.49 -21.92
C LEU A 13 21.08 -12.72 -23.22
N TYR A 14 19.86 -12.18 -23.31
CA TYR A 14 18.97 -12.37 -24.46
C TYR A 14 18.32 -11.06 -24.90
N GLN A 15 17.98 -10.98 -26.18
CA GLN A 15 17.23 -9.84 -26.72
C GLN A 15 15.84 -9.75 -26.07
N VAL A 16 15.49 -8.55 -25.62
CA VAL A 16 14.18 -8.25 -25.00
C VAL A 16 13.01 -8.69 -25.88
N LYS A 17 13.12 -8.54 -27.21
CA LYS A 17 12.08 -8.96 -28.16
C LYS A 17 11.78 -10.46 -28.02
N ARG A 18 12.83 -11.30 -28.06
CA ARG A 18 12.72 -12.76 -27.90
C ARG A 18 12.13 -13.15 -26.55
N LEU A 19 12.57 -12.51 -25.46
CA LEU A 19 12.04 -12.77 -24.13
C LEU A 19 10.54 -12.42 -24.03
N CYS A 20 10.12 -11.29 -24.62
CA CYS A 20 8.73 -10.87 -24.66
C CYS A 20 7.85 -11.83 -25.48
N GLU A 21 8.35 -12.31 -26.63
CA GLU A 21 7.66 -13.29 -27.48
C GLU A 21 7.44 -14.62 -26.75
N VAL A 22 8.49 -15.17 -26.13
CA VAL A 22 8.42 -16.43 -25.36
C VAL A 22 7.42 -16.32 -24.21
N LEU A 23 7.43 -15.18 -23.50
CA LEU A 23 6.51 -14.94 -22.38
C LEU A 23 5.11 -14.47 -22.80
N LYS A 24 4.85 -14.32 -24.10
CA LYS A 24 3.59 -13.80 -24.66
C LYS A 24 3.18 -12.47 -24.04
N ILE A 25 4.11 -11.52 -23.93
CA ILE A 25 3.85 -10.16 -23.43
C ILE A 25 4.27 -9.11 -24.47
N ASN A 26 3.59 -7.96 -24.45
CA ASN A 26 3.94 -6.87 -25.36
C ASN A 26 5.23 -6.15 -24.92
N ARG A 27 6.13 -5.88 -25.87
CA ARG A 27 7.37 -5.14 -25.68
C ARG A 27 7.13 -3.70 -25.18
N SER A 28 6.08 -3.03 -25.65
CA SER A 28 5.72 -1.68 -25.18
C SER A 28 5.39 -1.69 -23.69
N SER A 29 4.61 -2.68 -23.23
CA SER A 29 4.25 -2.84 -21.81
C SER A 29 5.47 -3.07 -20.93
N TYR A 30 6.49 -3.77 -21.41
CA TYR A 30 7.76 -3.92 -20.69
C TYR A 30 8.46 -2.58 -20.48
N TYR A 31 8.60 -1.76 -21.54
CA TYR A 31 9.25 -0.46 -21.40
C TYR A 31 8.43 0.52 -20.56
N THR A 32 7.09 0.49 -20.64
CA THR A 32 6.21 1.25 -19.72
C THR A 32 6.39 0.79 -18.27
N TRP A 33 6.48 -0.51 -18.03
CA TRP A 33 6.77 -1.04 -16.71
C TRP A 33 8.14 -0.57 -16.22
N LYS A 34 9.17 -0.57 -17.08
CA LYS A 34 10.52 -0.14 -16.72
C LYS A 34 10.58 1.35 -16.41
N SER A 35 10.00 2.21 -17.26
CA SER A 35 9.98 3.66 -17.06
C SER A 35 9.19 4.08 -15.82
N ALA A 36 8.17 3.30 -15.43
CA ALA A 36 7.42 3.52 -14.20
C ALA A 36 8.15 3.08 -12.91
N ALA A 37 9.36 2.49 -12.99
CA ALA A 37 10.09 2.00 -11.82
C ALA A 37 10.41 3.09 -10.77
N PRO A 38 10.88 4.29 -11.14
CA PRO A 38 11.13 5.36 -10.17
C PRO A 38 9.85 5.78 -9.42
N ARG A 39 8.72 5.90 -10.14
CA ARG A 39 7.42 6.22 -9.54
C ARG A 39 6.97 5.13 -8.55
N ARG A 40 7.18 3.85 -8.88
CA ARG A 40 6.88 2.73 -7.95
C ARG A 40 7.76 2.78 -6.69
N ARG A 41 9.06 3.06 -6.84
CA ARG A 41 9.99 3.20 -5.71
C ARG A 41 9.58 4.35 -4.80
N ARG A 42 9.28 5.53 -5.35
CA ARG A 42 8.79 6.68 -4.59
C ARG A 42 7.51 6.36 -3.83
N ARG A 43 6.56 5.67 -4.47
CA ARG A 43 5.31 5.22 -3.83
C ARG A 43 5.58 4.25 -2.68
N PHE A 44 6.51 3.31 -2.85
CA PHE A 44 6.87 2.34 -1.81
C PHE A 44 7.45 3.03 -0.57
N VAL A 45 8.38 3.98 -0.77
CA VAL A 45 8.94 4.77 0.34
C VAL A 45 7.85 5.60 1.04
N ALA A 46 6.99 6.28 0.27
CA ALA A 46 5.88 7.05 0.83
C ALA A 46 4.86 6.17 1.58
N ASP A 47 4.65 4.93 1.12
CA ASP A 47 3.80 3.94 1.79
C ASP A 47 4.43 3.43 3.09
N ALA A 48 5.76 3.27 3.15
CA ALA A 48 6.49 2.90 4.36
C ALA A 48 6.39 3.99 5.44
N VAL A 49 6.61 5.26 5.05
CA VAL A 49 6.48 6.43 5.96
C VAL A 49 5.05 6.54 6.50
N LEU A 50 4.04 6.45 5.63
CA LEU A 50 2.64 6.45 6.05
C LEU A 50 2.31 5.25 6.95
N GLY A 51 2.89 4.09 6.64
CA GLY A 51 2.75 2.88 7.43
C GLY A 51 3.24 3.02 8.88
N ALA A 52 4.39 3.67 9.08
CA ALA A 52 4.90 3.97 10.42
C ALA A 52 3.93 4.87 11.21
N ARG A 53 3.38 5.90 10.56
CA ARG A 53 2.37 6.79 11.17
C ARG A 53 1.07 6.05 11.53
N ILE A 54 0.59 5.18 10.63
CA ILE A 54 -0.56 4.30 10.88
C ILE A 54 -0.32 3.44 12.12
N LYS A 55 0.88 2.85 12.24
CA LYS A 55 1.22 2.00 13.38
C LYS A 55 1.24 2.81 14.68
N ALA A 56 1.83 4.00 14.68
CA ALA A 56 1.87 4.88 15.86
C ALA A 56 0.47 5.26 16.35
N VAL A 57 -0.42 5.68 15.44
CA VAL A 57 -1.82 5.98 15.78
C VAL A 57 -2.56 4.74 16.28
N PHE A 58 -2.35 3.59 15.63
CA PHE A 58 -2.98 2.34 16.04
C PHE A 58 -2.55 1.92 17.45
N THR A 59 -1.27 2.06 17.79
CA THR A 59 -0.75 1.73 19.12
C THR A 59 -1.19 2.73 20.19
N ALA A 60 -1.29 4.02 19.87
CA ALA A 60 -1.80 5.04 20.79
C ALA A 60 -3.26 4.78 21.19
N GLU A 61 -4.03 4.18 20.29
CA GLU A 61 -5.46 3.89 20.47
C GLU A 61 -5.72 2.42 20.87
N ASN A 62 -4.71 1.76 21.46
CA ASN A 62 -4.76 0.37 21.94
C ASN A 62 -5.27 -0.65 20.90
N GLY A 63 -5.03 -0.40 19.61
CA GLY A 63 -5.46 -1.25 18.51
C GLY A 63 -6.97 -1.28 18.25
N CYS A 64 -7.74 -0.37 18.87
CA CYS A 64 -9.19 -0.31 18.66
C CYS A 64 -9.56 0.22 17.27
N TYR A 65 -8.69 1.01 16.64
CA TYR A 65 -9.06 1.80 15.47
C TYR A 65 -8.90 1.00 14.17
N GLY A 66 -9.99 0.91 13.41
CA GLY A 66 -9.97 0.43 12.03
C GLY A 66 -9.54 1.53 11.04
N ALA A 67 -9.39 1.17 9.77
CA ALA A 67 -8.84 2.05 8.72
C ALA A 67 -9.51 3.43 8.61
N LYS A 68 -10.83 3.52 8.78
CA LYS A 68 -11.55 4.81 8.74
C LYS A 68 -11.15 5.73 9.90
N ARG A 69 -11.13 5.19 11.14
CA ARG A 69 -10.79 5.95 12.34
C ARG A 69 -9.32 6.36 12.34
N VAL A 70 -8.42 5.46 11.95
CA VAL A 70 -6.99 5.77 11.78
C VAL A 70 -6.80 6.87 10.73
N THR A 71 -7.53 6.81 9.61
CA THR A 71 -7.43 7.85 8.57
C THR A 71 -7.93 9.21 9.06
N ALA A 72 -9.01 9.23 9.85
CA ALA A 72 -9.50 10.47 10.45
C ALA A 72 -8.47 11.07 11.41
N ALA A 73 -7.89 10.26 12.30
CA ALA A 73 -6.83 10.69 13.22
C ALA A 73 -5.58 11.20 12.48
N ILE A 74 -5.12 10.50 11.44
CA ILE A 74 -3.99 10.94 10.61
C ILE A 74 -4.29 12.24 9.88
N ASN A 75 -5.52 12.46 9.41
CA ASN A 75 -5.89 13.69 8.70
C ASN A 75 -6.18 14.86 9.66
N ALA A 76 -6.43 14.59 10.94
CA ALA A 76 -6.68 15.59 11.98
C ALA A 76 -5.40 16.07 12.68
N SER A 77 -4.31 15.29 12.65
CA SER A 77 -3.04 15.70 13.23
C SER A 77 -2.40 16.86 12.44
N ASP A 78 -2.08 17.96 13.12
CA ASP A 78 -1.43 19.16 12.55
C ASP A 78 -0.01 18.91 12.01
N ASP A 79 0.58 17.77 12.35
CA ASP A 79 1.91 17.34 11.90
C ASP A 79 2.01 17.10 10.37
N ASN A 80 0.87 17.14 9.67
CA ASN A 80 0.87 17.17 8.21
C ASN A 80 1.15 18.57 7.62
N SER A 81 1.23 19.62 8.45
CA SER A 81 1.51 21.00 8.03
C SER A 81 3.02 21.34 8.00
N VAL A 82 3.86 20.52 8.64
CA VAL A 82 5.28 20.84 8.93
C VAL A 82 6.20 20.72 7.69
N SER A 83 5.70 20.27 6.53
CA SER A 83 6.51 20.11 5.32
C SER A 83 6.00 20.90 4.11
N GLY A 84 5.41 22.09 4.28
CA GLY A 84 5.19 23.09 3.19
C GLY A 84 4.38 22.65 1.95
N VAL A 85 4.01 21.37 1.90
CA VAL A 85 3.19 20.70 0.91
C VAL A 85 1.94 20.37 1.69
N ALA A 86 0.87 21.12 1.43
CA ALA A 86 -0.43 20.94 2.07
C ALA A 86 -0.68 19.46 2.35
N ALA A 87 -0.66 19.09 3.64
CA ALA A 87 -1.08 17.83 4.22
C ALA A 87 -1.94 17.01 3.26
N GLN A 88 -1.33 16.19 2.39
CA GLN A 88 -2.11 15.56 1.34
C GLN A 88 -3.04 14.54 2.01
N ARG A 89 -4.33 14.88 2.12
CA ARG A 89 -5.33 14.09 2.84
C ARG A 89 -5.23 12.64 2.41
N VAL A 90 -5.05 11.74 3.38
CA VAL A 90 -4.88 10.32 3.11
C VAL A 90 -6.25 9.72 2.84
N ASN A 91 -6.36 8.97 1.74
CA ASN A 91 -7.56 8.20 1.43
C ASN A 91 -7.61 6.92 2.28
N HIS A 92 -8.75 6.65 2.92
CA HIS A 92 -8.96 5.48 3.76
C HIS A 92 -8.71 4.14 3.05
N LYS A 93 -8.86 4.06 1.71
CA LYS A 93 -8.52 2.85 0.94
C LYS A 93 -7.01 2.56 0.97
N ARG A 94 -6.18 3.61 0.93
CA ARG A 94 -4.73 3.50 1.03
C ARG A 94 -4.34 3.00 2.43
N THR A 95 -4.93 3.60 3.46
CA THR A 95 -4.77 3.18 4.87
C THR A 95 -5.18 1.73 5.07
N ALA A 96 -6.36 1.33 4.60
CA ALA A 96 -6.86 -0.04 4.72
C ALA A 96 -5.92 -1.07 4.08
N ARG A 97 -5.39 -0.75 2.89
CA ARG A 97 -4.40 -1.60 2.21
C ARG A 97 -3.12 -1.74 3.04
N LEU A 98 -2.60 -0.64 3.60
CA LEU A 98 -1.38 -0.66 4.43
C LEU A 98 -1.59 -1.41 5.75
N MET A 99 -2.71 -1.15 6.44
CA MET A 99 -3.10 -1.89 7.65
C MET A 99 -3.16 -3.39 7.37
N ARG A 100 -3.79 -3.81 6.26
CA ARG A 100 -3.84 -5.22 5.86
C ARG A 100 -2.46 -5.82 5.58
N GLN A 101 -1.57 -5.07 4.92
CA GLN A 101 -0.19 -5.52 4.67
C GLN A 101 0.63 -5.68 5.96
N MET A 102 0.29 -4.91 7.01
CA MET A 102 0.95 -4.95 8.31
C MET A 102 0.27 -5.87 9.33
N GLY A 103 -0.83 -6.53 8.96
CA GLY A 103 -1.63 -7.34 9.89
C GLY A 103 -2.33 -6.55 10.99
N LEU A 104 -2.53 -5.24 10.80
CA LEU A 104 -3.23 -4.37 11.74
C LEU A 104 -4.74 -4.44 11.49
N PHE A 105 -5.50 -4.92 12.46
CA PHE A 105 -6.95 -4.99 12.40
C PHE A 105 -7.55 -4.24 13.59
N GLY A 106 -8.44 -3.30 13.31
CA GLY A 106 -9.18 -2.61 14.36
C GLY A 106 -10.14 -3.56 15.07
N TYR A 107 -10.30 -3.36 16.37
CA TYR A 107 -11.25 -4.13 17.16
C TYR A 107 -12.69 -3.97 16.63
N THR A 108 -13.38 -5.10 16.44
CA THR A 108 -14.79 -5.15 16.07
C THR A 108 -15.48 -6.21 16.92
N LYS A 109 -16.56 -5.84 17.63
CA LYS A 109 -17.36 -6.83 18.37
C LYS A 109 -18.00 -7.79 17.38
N ARG A 110 -17.79 -9.10 17.57
CA ARG A 110 -18.53 -10.12 16.82
C ARG A 110 -19.99 -10.08 17.25
N ARG A 111 -20.91 -10.17 16.28
CA ARG A 111 -22.35 -10.35 16.57
C ARG A 111 -22.52 -11.63 17.38
N ARG A 112 -23.02 -11.51 18.61
CA ARG A 112 -23.40 -12.67 19.43
C ARG A 112 -24.79 -13.12 19.00
N VAL A 113 -24.98 -14.43 18.87
CA VAL A 113 -26.31 -15.03 18.72
C VAL A 113 -26.97 -15.03 20.09
N LYS A 114 -28.22 -14.57 20.19
CA LYS A 114 -29.01 -14.70 21.41
C LYS A 114 -29.56 -16.13 21.45
N THR A 115 -29.06 -16.95 22.36
CA THR A 115 -29.49 -18.35 22.50
C THR A 115 -30.79 -18.47 23.30
N THR A 116 -31.17 -17.44 24.05
CA THR A 116 -32.35 -17.45 24.93
C THR A 116 -33.23 -16.24 24.65
N VAL A 117 -34.51 -16.49 24.41
CA VAL A 117 -35.60 -15.50 24.43
C VAL A 117 -36.26 -15.64 25.80
N SER A 118 -36.18 -14.58 26.61
CA SER A 118 -36.94 -14.45 27.86
C SER A 118 -38.29 -13.84 27.56
#